data_AF-Q6MQC3-F1
#
_entry.id   AF-Q6MQC3-F1
#
_cell.length_a   1.000
_cell.length_b   1.000
_cell.length_c   1.000
_cell.angle_alpha   90.00
_cell.angle_beta   90.00
_cell.angle_gamma   90.00
#
_symmetry.space_group_name_H-M   'P 1'
#
loop_
_entity.id
_entity.type
_entity.pdbx_description
1 polymer ?
#
loop_
_entity_poly.entity_id
_entity_poly.type
_entity_poly.pdbx_seq_one_letter_code
_entity_poly.pdbx_strand_id
1 'polypeptide(L)'
;MKQIFLFALMLVSVPAHSIPVPDPIPGLQAALQFCLMIEDENEIPQCVRLESGANWVTKEALPICRNQNFDSDRVNCLAGIVNRDIRPEEVDVCESLTFDDEKARCLAGIQRPFPYRTRLKVDPRPGLQAASRLCQSFFHDEDKRRCLNEMSAAELFTVEAVGFCADRFSDDEKIQCLGRLRNKFIVREEVLMCDRVFDEGGKLACLEGVQRKYQLRRP
;
A
#
# COMPACT_ATOMS: atom_id res chain seq x y z
N MET A 1 65.08 22.43 31.02
CA MET A 1 64.54 22.55 29.65
C MET A 1 64.25 21.14 29.13
N LYS A 2 62.99 20.90 28.73
CA LYS A 2 62.50 19.84 27.81
C LYS A 2 62.64 18.38 28.26
N GLN A 3 61.66 17.48 28.14
CA GLN A 3 60.21 17.51 27.90
C GLN A 3 59.77 16.04 28.11
N ILE A 4 58.77 15.82 28.96
CA ILE A 4 58.17 14.52 29.25
C ILE A 4 57.24 14.16 28.08
N PHE A 5 57.54 13.09 27.34
CA PHE A 5 56.63 12.55 26.32
C PHE A 5 55.81 11.42 26.93
N LEU A 6 54.59 11.78 27.35
CA LEU A 6 53.49 10.88 27.65
C LEU A 6 53.00 10.23 26.35
N PHE A 7 53.12 8.90 26.26
CA PHE A 7 52.40 8.10 25.27
C PHE A 7 50.94 7.99 25.71
N ALA A 8 50.08 8.88 25.20
CA ALA A 8 48.64 8.75 25.32
C ALA A 8 48.14 7.73 24.28
N LEU A 9 47.58 6.62 24.75
CA LEU A 9 46.74 5.73 23.95
C LEU A 9 45.55 6.55 23.42
N MET A 10 45.59 6.91 22.15
CA MET A 10 44.41 7.33 21.40
C MET A 10 43.58 6.09 21.09
N LEU A 11 42.71 5.71 22.03
CA LEU A 11 41.54 4.90 21.74
C LEU A 11 40.61 5.77 20.89
N VAL A 12 40.79 5.72 19.57
CA VAL A 12 39.84 6.28 18.62
C VAL A 12 38.61 5.37 18.68
N SER A 13 37.64 5.74 19.51
CA SER A 13 36.29 5.20 19.45
C SER A 13 35.69 5.61 18.11
N VAL A 14 35.95 4.81 17.08
CA VAL A 14 35.23 4.89 15.81
C VAL A 14 33.76 4.61 16.17
N PRO A 15 32.82 5.54 15.93
CA PRO A 15 31.40 5.22 16.07
C PRO A 15 31.16 4.07 15.10
N ALA A 16 30.78 2.91 15.64
CA ALA A 16 30.33 1.77 14.87
C ALA A 16 29.14 2.27 14.04
N HIS A 17 29.42 2.71 12.81
CA HIS A 17 28.41 2.84 11.79
C HIS A 17 27.99 1.40 11.55
N SER A 18 26.91 1.01 12.22
CA SER A 18 26.26 -0.26 12.00
C SER A 18 25.99 -0.34 10.51
N ILE A 19 26.73 -1.23 9.85
CA ILE A 19 26.45 -1.59 8.46
C ILE A 19 24.98 -2.04 8.49
N PRO A 20 24.08 -1.41 7.73
CA PRO A 20 22.70 -1.83 7.71
C PRO A 20 22.69 -3.28 7.23
N VAL A 21 22.38 -4.19 8.15
CA VAL A 21 22.21 -5.60 7.82
C VAL A 21 21.00 -5.66 6.89
N PRO A 22 21.15 -6.15 5.65
CA PRO A 22 20.02 -6.24 4.74
C PRO A 22 18.95 -7.11 5.39
N ASP A 23 17.73 -6.58 5.47
CA ASP A 23 16.59 -7.25 6.08
C ASP A 23 16.35 -8.58 5.33
N PRO A 24 16.59 -9.75 5.95
CA PRO A 24 16.48 -11.03 5.25
C PRO A 24 15.03 -11.33 4.85
N ILE A 25 14.07 -10.70 5.52
CA ILE A 25 12.64 -10.75 5.25
C ILE A 25 12.14 -9.30 5.16
N PRO A 26 11.65 -8.82 4.02
CA PRO A 26 11.30 -7.41 3.88
C PRO A 26 10.30 -6.92 4.93
N GLY A 27 10.70 -5.90 5.69
CA GLY A 27 9.87 -5.24 6.70
C GLY A 27 9.93 -5.90 8.08
N LEU A 28 10.64 -7.01 8.24
CA LEU A 28 10.76 -7.70 9.52
C LEU A 28 11.55 -6.86 10.53
N GLN A 29 12.66 -6.25 10.11
CA GLN A 29 13.41 -5.34 10.99
C GLN A 29 12.54 -4.17 11.48
N ALA A 30 11.64 -3.67 10.62
CA ALA A 30 10.73 -2.59 10.98
C ALA A 30 9.64 -3.06 11.96
N ALA A 31 9.17 -4.32 11.83
CA ALA A 31 8.24 -4.95 12.76
C ALA A 31 8.90 -5.22 14.13
N LEU A 32 10.17 -5.61 14.15
CA LEU A 32 10.92 -5.74 15.41
C LEU A 32 11.05 -4.38 16.10
N GLN A 33 11.44 -3.34 15.37
CA GLN A 33 11.49 -1.98 15.90
C GLN A 33 10.13 -1.51 16.41
N PHE A 34 9.05 -1.91 15.75
CA PHE A 34 7.69 -1.66 16.21
C PHE A 34 7.42 -2.34 17.56
N CYS A 35 7.74 -3.63 17.71
CA CYS A 35 7.49 -4.35 18.96
C CYS A 35 8.34 -3.82 20.14
N LEU A 36 9.51 -3.22 19.87
CA LEU A 36 10.32 -2.56 20.91
C LEU A 36 9.68 -1.27 21.47
N MET A 37 8.64 -0.74 20.82
CA MET A 37 7.90 0.44 21.28
C MET A 37 6.69 0.09 22.15
N ILE A 38 6.39 -1.20 22.34
CA ILE A 38 5.30 -1.67 23.20
C ILE A 38 5.77 -1.64 24.66
N GLU A 39 4.99 -0.98 25.51
CA GLU A 39 5.27 -0.80 26.93
C GLU A 39 4.47 -1.78 27.81
N ASP A 40 3.26 -2.17 27.38
CA ASP A 40 2.44 -3.15 28.12
C ASP A 40 3.06 -4.56 28.09
N GLU A 41 3.50 -5.03 29.26
CA GLU A 41 4.13 -6.34 29.46
C GLU A 41 3.24 -7.51 29.00
N ASN A 42 1.92 -7.34 28.95
CA ASN A 42 0.99 -8.38 28.48
C ASN A 42 0.96 -8.47 26.95
N GLU A 43 1.22 -7.35 26.26
CA GLU A 43 1.18 -7.25 24.80
C GLU A 43 2.51 -7.58 24.14
N ILE A 44 3.64 -7.34 24.84
CA ILE A 44 4.99 -7.67 24.34
C ILE A 44 5.10 -9.12 23.84
N PRO A 45 4.69 -10.16 24.59
CA PRO A 45 4.78 -11.54 24.11
C PRO A 45 3.93 -11.79 22.86
N GLN A 46 2.79 -11.11 22.71
CA GLN A 46 1.96 -11.24 21.52
C GLN A 46 2.61 -10.57 20.31
N CYS A 47 3.15 -9.37 20.47
CA CYS A 47 3.86 -8.67 19.40
C CYS A 47 5.05 -9.50 18.88
N VAL A 48 5.88 -10.02 19.79
CA VAL A 48 7.04 -10.86 19.43
C VAL A 48 6.62 -12.14 18.70
N ARG A 49 5.50 -12.77 19.08
CA ARG A 49 4.96 -13.95 18.36
C ARG A 49 4.52 -13.60 16.94
N LEU A 50 3.92 -12.44 16.73
CA LEU A 50 3.49 -11.98 15.41
C LEU A 50 4.69 -11.70 14.51
N GLU A 51 5.68 -10.98 15.01
CA GLU A 51 6.91 -10.65 14.29
C GLU A 51 7.69 -11.93 13.93
N SER A 52 7.98 -12.79 14.91
CA SER A 52 8.75 -14.01 14.67
C SER A 52 8.06 -15.03 13.74
N GLY A 53 6.73 -14.97 13.64
CA GLY A 53 5.94 -15.76 12.71
C GLY A 53 5.70 -15.10 11.34
N ALA A 54 6.17 -13.88 11.13
CA ALA A 54 5.95 -13.12 9.91
C ALA A 54 6.95 -13.53 8.81
N ASN A 55 6.43 -13.81 7.62
CA ASN A 55 7.19 -13.96 6.39
C ASN A 55 7.20 -12.65 5.56
N TRP A 56 6.38 -11.67 5.95
CA TRP A 56 6.28 -10.38 5.30
C TRP A 56 5.57 -9.37 6.20
N VAL A 57 6.05 -8.13 6.22
CA VAL A 57 5.36 -6.99 6.81
C VAL A 57 5.49 -5.79 5.87
N THR A 58 4.37 -5.19 5.47
CA THR A 58 4.39 -3.93 4.72
C THR A 58 4.84 -2.80 5.65
N LYS A 59 6.11 -2.40 5.55
CA LYS A 59 6.70 -1.36 6.42
C LYS A 59 5.97 -0.02 6.34
N GLU A 60 5.41 0.31 5.17
CA GLU A 60 4.64 1.53 4.93
C GLU A 60 3.37 1.58 5.78
N ALA A 61 2.81 0.43 6.18
CA ALA A 61 1.61 0.35 7.01
C ALA A 61 1.89 0.49 8.52
N LEU A 62 3.16 0.32 8.95
CA LEU A 62 3.52 0.38 10.37
C LEU A 62 3.25 1.74 11.04
N PRO A 63 3.47 2.91 10.39
CA PRO A 63 3.10 4.20 10.96
C PRO A 63 1.63 4.30 11.41
N ILE A 64 0.68 3.77 10.61
CA ILE A 64 -0.75 3.70 10.99
C ILE A 64 -0.91 2.91 12.29
N CYS A 65 -0.25 1.75 12.38
CA CYS A 65 -0.31 0.92 13.58
C CYS A 65 0.35 1.57 14.78
N ARG A 66 1.41 2.37 14.60
CA ARG A 66 2.10 3.07 15.71
C ARG A 66 1.25 4.19 16.30
N ASN A 67 0.45 4.85 15.47
CA ASN A 67 -0.40 5.96 15.88
C ASN A 67 -1.62 5.52 16.70
N GLN A 68 -1.87 4.21 16.87
CA GLN A 68 -2.93 3.74 17.75
C GLN A 68 -2.64 4.12 19.22
N ASN A 69 -3.71 4.40 19.96
CA ASN A 69 -3.64 4.93 21.32
C ASN A 69 -3.15 3.90 22.34
N PHE A 70 -3.61 2.66 22.23
CA PHE A 70 -3.28 1.59 23.18
C PHE A 70 -2.36 0.56 22.54
N ASP A 71 -1.45 -0.01 23.34
CA ASP A 71 -0.54 -1.05 22.86
C ASP A 71 -1.28 -2.28 22.34
N SER A 72 -2.41 -2.63 22.93
CA SER A 72 -3.30 -3.69 22.41
C SER A 72 -3.81 -3.37 21.01
N ASP A 73 -4.20 -2.13 20.72
CA ASP A 73 -4.63 -1.70 19.38
C ASP A 73 -3.47 -1.67 18.38
N ARG A 74 -2.28 -1.24 18.83
CA ARG A 74 -1.04 -1.30 18.03
C ARG A 74 -0.74 -2.74 17.62
N VAL A 75 -0.76 -3.67 18.57
CA VAL A 75 -0.50 -5.10 18.33
C VAL A 75 -1.60 -5.73 17.48
N ASN A 76 -2.87 -5.38 17.70
CA ASN A 76 -3.98 -5.82 16.86
C ASN A 76 -3.86 -5.32 15.41
N CYS A 77 -3.43 -4.07 15.22
CA CYS A 77 -3.15 -3.52 13.89
C CYS A 77 -2.00 -4.28 13.21
N LEU A 78 -0.90 -4.55 13.94
CA LEU A 78 0.20 -5.38 13.43
C LEU A 78 -0.29 -6.77 12.99
N ALA A 79 -1.14 -7.41 13.80
CA ALA A 79 -1.73 -8.70 13.47
C ALA A 79 -2.56 -8.66 12.17
N GLY A 80 -3.22 -7.53 11.89
CA GLY A 80 -3.98 -7.31 10.67
C GLY A 80 -3.13 -7.23 9.40
N ILE A 81 -1.86 -6.78 9.51
CA ILE A 81 -0.99 -6.54 8.34
C ILE A 81 0.10 -7.60 8.14
N VAL A 82 0.45 -8.37 9.17
CA VAL A 82 1.44 -9.45 9.05
C VAL A 82 0.99 -10.46 8.00
N ASN A 83 1.92 -10.86 7.13
CA ASN A 83 1.69 -11.79 6.03
C ASN A 83 0.64 -11.34 5.00
N ARG A 84 0.29 -10.04 4.98
CA ARG A 84 -0.57 -9.43 3.95
C ARG A 84 0.29 -8.68 2.94
N ASP A 85 0.01 -8.90 1.67
CA ASP A 85 0.58 -8.10 0.60
C ASP A 85 -0.24 -6.80 0.46
N ILE A 86 0.08 -5.82 1.30
CA ILE A 86 -0.51 -4.48 1.23
C ILE A 86 0.42 -3.60 0.38
N ARG A 87 -0.10 -3.05 -0.71
CA ARG A 87 0.64 -2.16 -1.60
C ARG A 87 0.76 -0.77 -0.99
N PRO A 88 1.88 -0.04 -1.21
CA PRO A 88 2.02 1.34 -0.74
C PRO A 88 0.84 2.23 -1.15
N GLU A 89 0.32 2.06 -2.37
CA GLU A 89 -0.82 2.82 -2.87
C GLU A 89 -2.10 2.58 -2.06
N GLU A 90 -2.28 1.39 -1.49
CA GLU A 90 -3.41 1.05 -0.60
C GLU A 90 -3.22 1.66 0.80
N VAL A 91 -1.98 1.67 1.29
CA VAL A 91 -1.62 2.37 2.54
C VAL A 91 -1.94 3.85 2.44
N ASP A 92 -1.60 4.50 1.32
CA ASP A 92 -1.88 5.93 1.11
C ASP A 92 -3.39 6.24 1.21
N VAL A 93 -4.25 5.36 0.70
CA VAL A 93 -5.71 5.52 0.84
C VAL A 93 -6.14 5.33 2.29
N CYS A 94 -5.64 4.30 2.97
CA CYS A 94 -5.97 4.10 4.38
C CYS A 94 -5.48 5.26 5.26
N GLU A 95 -4.30 5.82 5.01
CA GLU A 95 -3.76 6.98 5.74
C GLU A 95 -4.61 8.24 5.54
N SER A 96 -5.29 8.36 4.40
CA SER A 96 -6.17 9.50 4.11
C SER A 96 -7.50 9.51 4.86
N LEU A 97 -7.83 8.45 5.61
CA LEU A 97 -9.02 8.41 6.46
C LEU A 97 -8.85 9.31 7.70
N THR A 98 -9.97 9.75 8.27
CA THR A 98 -9.96 10.76 9.33
C THR A 98 -9.49 10.22 10.68
N PHE A 99 -9.95 9.03 11.08
CA PHE A 99 -9.73 8.48 12.41
C PHE A 99 -8.74 7.32 12.40
N ASP A 100 -7.80 7.30 13.34
CA ASP A 100 -6.71 6.31 13.38
C ASP A 100 -7.21 4.86 13.50
N ASP A 101 -8.31 4.62 14.22
CA ASP A 101 -8.93 3.31 14.32
C ASP A 101 -9.58 2.87 12.99
N GLU A 102 -10.10 3.81 12.20
CA GLU A 102 -10.56 3.56 10.84
C GLU A 102 -9.40 3.26 9.88
N LYS A 103 -8.26 3.94 10.04
CA LYS A 103 -7.03 3.63 9.27
C LYS A 103 -6.55 2.21 9.53
N ALA A 104 -6.52 1.79 10.80
CA ALA A 104 -6.14 0.41 11.16
C ALA A 104 -7.15 -0.62 10.63
N ARG A 105 -8.46 -0.35 10.76
CA ARG A 105 -9.51 -1.22 10.19
C ARG A 105 -9.45 -1.30 8.67
N CYS A 106 -9.09 -0.21 8.00
CA CYS A 106 -8.89 -0.15 6.56
C CYS A 106 -7.78 -1.11 6.12
N LEU A 107 -6.61 -1.06 6.77
CA LEU A 107 -5.51 -1.98 6.51
C LEU A 107 -5.92 -3.45 6.73
N ALA A 108 -6.60 -3.73 7.85
CA ALA A 108 -7.07 -5.08 8.18
C ALA A 108 -8.11 -5.62 7.17
N GLY A 109 -8.80 -4.74 6.44
CA GLY A 109 -9.71 -5.09 5.35
C GLY A 109 -8.99 -5.64 4.10
N ILE A 110 -7.69 -5.39 3.95
CA ILE A 110 -6.89 -5.84 2.81
C ILE A 110 -6.40 -7.27 3.07
N GLN A 111 -7.18 -8.24 2.60
CA GLN A 111 -6.96 -9.66 2.91
C GLN A 111 -6.03 -10.39 1.93
N ARG A 112 -5.33 -9.68 1.04
CA ARG A 112 -4.45 -10.30 0.03
C ARG A 112 -3.25 -10.99 0.72
N PRO A 113 -3.09 -12.32 0.60
CA PRO A 113 -2.00 -13.03 1.29
C PRO A 113 -0.66 -12.84 0.58
N PHE A 114 0.41 -12.77 1.35
CA PHE A 114 1.78 -12.83 0.83
C PHE A 114 2.28 -14.30 0.71
N PRO A 115 3.06 -14.67 -0.34
CA PRO A 115 3.41 -13.85 -1.50
C PRO A 115 2.29 -13.84 -2.54
N TYR A 116 1.88 -12.64 -2.95
CA TYR A 116 0.99 -12.50 -4.08
C TYR A 116 1.81 -12.45 -5.38
N ARG A 117 1.52 -13.36 -6.31
CA ARG A 117 2.25 -13.45 -7.59
C ARG A 117 1.39 -12.91 -8.72
N THR A 118 1.59 -11.65 -9.09
CA THR A 118 1.05 -11.13 -10.36
C THR A 118 1.94 -11.55 -11.52
N ARG A 119 1.33 -11.94 -12.65
CA ARG A 119 2.05 -12.30 -13.89
C ARG A 119 1.92 -11.19 -14.94
N LEU A 120 2.02 -9.95 -14.49
CA LEU A 120 1.91 -8.80 -15.39
C LEU A 120 3.22 -8.57 -16.13
N LYS A 121 3.13 -8.30 -17.44
CA LYS A 121 4.26 -7.88 -18.28
C LYS A 121 4.46 -6.36 -18.31
N VAL A 122 3.64 -5.64 -17.55
CA VAL A 122 3.59 -4.19 -17.48
C VAL A 122 3.71 -3.80 -16.01
N ASP A 123 4.40 -2.70 -15.73
CA ASP A 123 4.46 -2.12 -14.40
C ASP A 123 3.08 -1.59 -13.99
N PRO A 124 2.42 -2.19 -12.97
CA PRO A 124 1.08 -1.75 -12.56
C PRO A 124 1.11 -0.46 -11.73
N ARG A 125 2.28 -0.04 -11.23
CA ARG A 125 2.40 1.06 -10.26
C ARG A 125 1.81 2.39 -10.75
N PRO A 126 2.06 2.88 -11.98
CA PRO A 126 1.53 4.18 -12.40
C PRO A 126 0.00 4.26 -12.36
N GLY A 127 -0.69 3.21 -12.81
CA GLY A 127 -2.14 3.15 -12.77
C GLY A 127 -2.69 2.98 -11.36
N LEU A 128 -2.03 2.19 -10.51
CA LEU A 128 -2.41 2.06 -9.10
C LEU A 128 -2.21 3.36 -8.33
N GLN A 129 -1.15 4.11 -8.61
CA GLN A 129 -0.91 5.43 -8.02
C GLN A 129 -1.97 6.43 -8.47
N ALA A 130 -2.37 6.39 -9.74
CA ALA A 130 -3.49 7.20 -10.22
C ALA A 130 -4.79 6.83 -9.49
N ALA A 131 -5.08 5.54 -9.35
CA ALA A 131 -6.27 5.05 -8.66
C ALA A 131 -6.27 5.45 -7.18
N SER A 132 -5.12 5.35 -6.50
CA SER A 132 -4.96 5.78 -5.11
C SER A 132 -5.23 7.26 -4.93
N ARG A 133 -4.67 8.13 -5.80
CA ARG A 133 -4.96 9.58 -5.77
C ARG A 133 -6.45 9.88 -5.99
N LEU A 134 -7.08 9.15 -6.90
CA LEU A 134 -8.52 9.25 -7.11
C LEU A 134 -9.29 8.83 -5.84
N CYS A 135 -8.93 7.69 -5.22
CA CYS A 135 -9.55 7.24 -3.98
C CYS A 135 -9.34 8.21 -2.81
N GLN A 136 -8.20 8.90 -2.73
CA GLN A 136 -7.95 9.93 -1.70
C GLN A 136 -8.72 11.23 -1.95
N SER A 137 -9.15 11.48 -3.19
CA SER A 137 -9.86 12.73 -3.55
C SER A 137 -11.30 12.78 -3.07
N PHE A 138 -11.88 11.64 -2.69
CA PHE A 138 -13.24 11.58 -2.16
C PHE A 138 -13.31 12.28 -0.80
N PHE A 139 -14.41 13.00 -0.57
CA PHE A 139 -14.60 13.72 0.67
C PHE A 139 -14.96 12.79 1.85
N HIS A 140 -15.84 11.82 1.61
CA HIS A 140 -16.32 10.90 2.65
C HIS A 140 -15.43 9.66 2.78
N ASP A 141 -15.10 9.29 4.02
CA ASP A 141 -14.27 8.12 4.33
C ASP A 141 -14.91 6.79 3.88
N GLU A 142 -16.25 6.73 3.81
CA GLU A 142 -16.95 5.59 3.24
C GLU A 142 -16.64 5.40 1.74
N ASP A 143 -16.61 6.49 0.97
CA ASP A 143 -16.31 6.43 -0.46
C ASP A 143 -14.85 6.12 -0.72
N LYS A 144 -13.94 6.65 0.10
CA LYS A 144 -12.52 6.27 0.07
C LYS A 144 -12.35 4.76 0.25
N ARG A 145 -13.07 4.16 1.22
CA ARG A 145 -13.06 2.70 1.46
C ARG A 145 -13.69 1.91 0.32
N ARG A 146 -14.83 2.36 -0.22
CA ARG A 146 -15.47 1.73 -1.39
C ARG A 146 -14.55 1.76 -2.61
N CYS A 147 -13.88 2.88 -2.86
CA CYS A 147 -12.87 3.01 -3.91
C CYS A 147 -11.67 2.08 -3.68
N LEU A 148 -11.14 2.02 -2.45
CA LEU A 148 -10.07 1.12 -2.08
C LEU A 148 -10.42 -0.35 -2.34
N ASN A 149 -11.66 -0.77 -2.10
CA ASN A 149 -12.09 -2.14 -2.37
C ASN A 149 -11.96 -2.49 -3.86
N GLU A 150 -12.39 -1.60 -4.76
CA GLU A 150 -12.21 -1.78 -6.19
C GLU A 150 -10.73 -1.74 -6.59
N MET A 151 -9.95 -0.84 -5.95
CA MET A 151 -8.51 -0.74 -6.19
C MET A 151 -7.76 -2.01 -5.76
N SER A 152 -8.09 -2.55 -4.59
CA SER A 152 -7.45 -3.72 -3.98
C SER A 152 -7.77 -5.01 -4.75
N ALA A 153 -8.95 -5.09 -5.36
CA ALA A 153 -9.36 -6.18 -6.23
C ALA A 153 -8.68 -6.16 -7.61
N ALA A 154 -8.03 -5.06 -7.98
CA ALA A 154 -7.36 -4.91 -9.27
C ALA A 154 -5.88 -5.35 -9.21
N GLU A 155 -5.49 -6.20 -10.14
CA GLU A 155 -4.09 -6.47 -10.50
C GLU A 155 -3.49 -5.29 -11.26
N LEU A 156 -4.30 -4.63 -12.11
CA LEU A 156 -3.85 -3.57 -13.01
C LEU A 156 -4.90 -2.47 -13.17
N PHE A 157 -4.42 -1.23 -13.14
CA PHE A 157 -5.04 -0.10 -13.80
C PHE A 157 -4.06 0.51 -14.81
N THR A 158 -4.60 1.17 -15.82
CA THR A 158 -3.85 2.09 -16.68
C THR A 158 -4.17 3.52 -16.26
N VAL A 159 -3.21 4.43 -16.42
CA VAL A 159 -3.42 5.84 -16.06
C VAL A 159 -4.58 6.43 -16.86
N GLU A 160 -4.71 6.00 -18.11
CA GLU A 160 -5.76 6.38 -19.04
C GLU A 160 -7.14 5.92 -18.57
N ALA A 161 -7.26 4.69 -18.08
CA ALA A 161 -8.53 4.19 -17.52
C ALA A 161 -8.95 4.99 -16.28
N VAL A 162 -8.00 5.26 -15.38
CA VAL A 162 -8.29 6.03 -14.16
C VAL A 162 -8.64 7.47 -14.49
N GLY A 163 -7.89 8.11 -15.39
CA GLY A 163 -8.16 9.47 -15.85
C GLY A 163 -9.53 9.58 -16.54
N PHE A 164 -9.90 8.59 -17.37
CA PHE A 164 -11.22 8.53 -17.96
C PHE A 164 -12.33 8.53 -16.89
N CYS A 165 -12.18 7.72 -15.83
CA CYS A 165 -13.14 7.70 -14.73
C CYS A 165 -13.16 9.03 -13.98
N ALA A 166 -11.99 9.57 -13.64
CA ALA A 166 -11.85 10.79 -12.84
C ALA A 166 -12.47 12.03 -13.50
N ASP A 167 -12.31 12.17 -14.82
CA ASP A 167 -12.68 13.39 -15.55
C ASP A 167 -14.18 13.49 -15.89
N ARG A 168 -14.91 12.38 -15.92
CA ARG A 168 -16.24 12.29 -16.55
C ARG A 168 -17.39 12.00 -15.61
N PHE A 169 -17.12 11.35 -14.50
CA PHE A 169 -18.16 10.79 -13.64
C PHE A 169 -18.27 11.55 -12.32
N SER A 170 -19.46 11.53 -11.71
CA SER A 170 -19.63 11.94 -10.32
C SER A 170 -18.97 10.92 -9.38
N ASP A 171 -18.78 11.26 -8.10
CA ASP A 171 -18.03 10.43 -7.17
C ASP A 171 -18.51 8.96 -7.10
N ASP A 172 -19.81 8.71 -6.92
CA ASP A 172 -20.36 7.35 -6.93
C ASP A 172 -20.10 6.61 -8.26
N GLU A 173 -20.21 7.31 -9.37
CA GLU A 173 -19.99 6.77 -10.70
C GLU A 173 -18.51 6.54 -11.00
N LYS A 174 -17.58 7.32 -10.42
CA LYS A 174 -16.13 7.11 -10.52
C LYS A 174 -15.74 5.76 -9.94
N ILE A 175 -16.30 5.40 -8.78
CA ILE A 175 -16.06 4.11 -8.13
C ILE A 175 -16.56 2.96 -9.01
N GLN A 176 -17.78 3.08 -9.54
CA GLN A 176 -18.34 2.07 -10.45
C GLN A 176 -17.52 1.95 -11.74
N CYS A 177 -17.07 3.08 -12.30
CA CYS A 177 -16.21 3.12 -13.48
C CYS A 177 -14.89 2.39 -13.23
N LEU A 178 -14.21 2.64 -12.10
CA LEU A 178 -13.00 1.90 -11.73
C LEU A 178 -13.26 0.40 -11.63
N GLY A 179 -14.35 0.00 -10.98
CA GLY A 179 -14.72 -1.41 -10.86
C GLY A 179 -14.95 -2.09 -12.21
N ARG A 180 -15.50 -1.38 -13.19
CA ARG A 180 -15.73 -1.90 -14.55
C ARG A 180 -14.47 -1.90 -15.43
N LEU A 181 -13.54 -0.98 -15.19
CA LEU A 181 -12.28 -0.88 -15.94
C LEU A 181 -11.08 -1.59 -15.29
N ARG A 182 -11.24 -2.15 -14.10
CA ARG A 182 -10.18 -2.90 -13.42
C ARG A 182 -9.65 -4.05 -14.28
N ASN A 183 -8.34 -4.29 -14.19
CA ASN A 183 -7.63 -5.34 -14.94
C ASN A 183 -7.68 -5.17 -16.47
N LYS A 184 -8.07 -4.00 -16.98
CA LYS A 184 -7.99 -3.67 -18.41
C LYS A 184 -6.77 -2.83 -18.70
N PHE A 185 -6.08 -3.21 -19.76
CA PHE A 185 -5.02 -2.38 -20.33
C PHE A 185 -5.64 -1.48 -21.40
N ILE A 186 -5.89 -0.23 -21.04
CA ILE A 186 -6.50 0.79 -21.90
C ILE A 186 -5.42 1.79 -22.27
N VAL A 187 -5.32 2.13 -23.55
CA VAL A 187 -4.40 3.18 -24.02
C VAL A 187 -5.15 4.44 -24.41
N ARG A 188 -4.40 5.53 -24.55
CA ARG A 188 -4.94 6.85 -24.87
C ARG A 188 -5.75 6.85 -26.16
N GLU A 189 -5.29 6.15 -27.20
CA GLU A 189 -5.99 6.08 -28.48
C GLU A 189 -7.37 5.43 -28.36
N GLU A 190 -7.53 4.46 -27.46
CA GLU A 190 -8.81 3.79 -27.22
C GLU A 190 -9.77 4.71 -26.46
N VAL A 191 -9.26 5.46 -25.49
CA VAL A 191 -10.03 6.52 -24.82
C VAL A 191 -10.51 7.54 -25.84
N LEU A 192 -9.63 8.05 -26.72
CA LEU A 192 -9.99 9.02 -27.75
C LEU A 192 -10.98 8.45 -28.79
N MET A 193 -10.90 7.15 -29.09
CA MET A 193 -11.85 6.48 -29.98
C MET A 193 -13.23 6.39 -29.34
N CYS A 194 -13.29 5.96 -28.08
CA CYS A 194 -14.54 5.83 -27.34
C CYS A 194 -15.16 7.19 -27.00
N ASP A 195 -14.38 8.25 -26.87
CA ASP A 195 -14.89 9.61 -26.58
C ASP A 195 -15.76 10.20 -27.70
N ARG A 196 -15.77 9.57 -28.89
CA ARG A 196 -16.68 9.90 -30.00
C ARG A 196 -18.11 9.42 -29.76
N VAL A 197 -18.34 8.55 -28.78
CA VAL A 197 -19.68 8.10 -28.38
C VAL A 197 -20.38 9.24 -27.63
N PHE A 198 -21.68 9.40 -27.88
CA PHE A 198 -22.42 10.60 -27.46
C PHE A 198 -22.59 10.72 -25.94
N ASP A 199 -22.94 9.63 -25.25
CA ASP A 199 -23.21 9.63 -23.81
C ASP A 199 -22.11 8.90 -23.01
N GLU A 200 -21.92 9.30 -21.74
CA GLU A 200 -20.87 8.76 -20.88
C GLU A 200 -21.03 7.26 -20.60
N GLY A 201 -22.27 6.76 -20.52
CA GLY A 201 -22.55 5.33 -20.38
C GLY A 201 -22.08 4.53 -21.59
N GLY A 202 -22.34 5.05 -22.79
CA GLY A 202 -21.86 4.50 -24.05
C GLY A 202 -20.34 4.54 -24.19
N LYS A 203 -19.68 5.62 -23.75
CA LYS A 203 -18.22 5.73 -23.72
C LYS A 203 -17.59 4.67 -22.81
N LEU A 204 -18.16 4.49 -21.62
CA LEU A 204 -17.72 3.46 -20.67
C LEU A 204 -17.95 2.05 -21.21
N ALA A 205 -19.11 1.78 -21.80
CA ALA A 205 -19.39 0.50 -22.46
C ALA A 205 -18.42 0.21 -23.62
N CYS A 206 -18.03 1.24 -24.40
CA CYS A 206 -17.02 1.13 -25.44
C CYS A 206 -15.65 0.71 -24.86
N LEU A 207 -15.20 1.36 -23.79
CA LEU A 207 -13.95 1.03 -23.11
C LEU A 207 -13.97 -0.34 -22.44
N GLU A 208 -15.12 -0.78 -21.94
CA GLU A 208 -15.29 -2.15 -21.46
C GLU A 208 -15.17 -3.18 -22.56
N GLY A 209 -15.60 -2.84 -23.77
CA GLY A 209 -15.41 -3.66 -24.96
C GLY A 209 -13.94 -3.84 -25.36
N VAL A 210 -13.02 -3.00 -24.85
CA VAL A 210 -11.59 -3.12 -25.14
C VAL A 210 -11.05 -4.43 -24.55
N GLN A 211 -10.66 -5.34 -25.44
CA GLN A 211 -10.07 -6.64 -25.11
C GLN A 211 -8.62 -6.71 -25.56
N ARG A 212 -7.79 -5.68 -25.30
CA ARG A 212 -6.34 -5.87 -25.42
C ARG A 212 -5.92 -6.99 -24.49
N LYS A 213 -5.81 -8.20 -25.04
CA LYS A 213 -5.34 -9.40 -24.37
C LYS A 213 -3.85 -9.23 -24.12
N TYR A 214 -3.50 -8.53 -23.04
CA TYR A 214 -2.29 -8.92 -22.34
C TYR A 214 -2.57 -10.31 -21.79
N GLN A 215 -1.90 -11.31 -22.36
CA GLN A 215 -2.00 -12.67 -21.86
C GLN A 215 -1.44 -12.69 -20.43
N LEU A 216 -2.33 -12.59 -19.44
CA LEU A 216 -2.12 -13.24 -18.16
C LEU A 216 -1.93 -14.72 -18.49
N ARG A 217 -0.70 -15.24 -18.44
CA ARG A 217 -0.49 -16.68 -18.55
C ARG A 217 -1.25 -17.32 -17.39
N ARG A 218 -2.35 -18.02 -17.66
CA ARG A 218 -2.98 -18.92 -16.69
C ARG A 218 -1.92 -19.93 -16.17
N PRO A 219 -2.02 -20.37 -14.90
CA PRO A 219 -1.08 -21.30 -14.29
C PRO A 219 -0.79 -22.51 -15.15
#